data_AF-A0A951ZK60-F1
#
_entry.id   AF-A0A951ZK60-F1
#
_cell.length_a   1.000
_cell.length_b   1.000
_cell.length_c   1.000
_cell.angle_alpha   90.00
_cell.angle_beta   90.00
_cell.angle_gamma   90.00
#
_symmetry.space_group_name_H-M   'P 1'
#
loop_
_entity.id
_entity.type
_entity.pdbx_description
1 polymer ?
#
loop_
_entity_poly.entity_id
_entity_poly.type
_entity_poly.pdbx_seq_one_letter_code
_entity_poly.pdbx_strand_id
1 'polypeptide(L)'
;MKKAHLLFLISVLLLQYACTLDGTSWDIDGKGPVLETSFDLSKAIPDQHLQYNTDSAIILNFYDTVYTINLDSIAYIPDSSYLYNINWTLPNFVLPPGASLPPFIIKLRFGISDRLKLNAARINRGRLRVEIKSVIPRNISLNYSIPKATFYGNPLSFTEKISAAAPNDTTFFTTYINLKDYYVDLRGPNQNEYNVLYIYLTPSM
;
A
#
# COMPACT_ATOMS: atom_id res chain seq x y z
N MET A 1 83.78 -6.83 -79.56
CA MET A 1 82.88 -6.74 -78.38
C MET A 1 81.92 -5.54 -78.41
N LYS A 2 82.25 -4.38 -79.01
CA LYS A 2 81.37 -3.18 -79.00
C LYS A 2 80.06 -3.29 -79.81
N LYS A 3 80.03 -4.02 -80.93
CA LYS A 3 78.81 -4.20 -81.76
C LYS A 3 77.74 -5.09 -81.10
N ALA A 4 78.15 -6.11 -80.34
CA ALA A 4 77.23 -6.99 -79.62
C ALA A 4 76.55 -6.26 -78.45
N HIS A 5 77.29 -5.40 -77.72
CA HIS A 5 76.71 -4.56 -76.67
C HIS A 5 75.78 -3.49 -77.22
N LEU A 6 76.05 -2.93 -78.40
CA LEU A 6 75.16 -1.96 -79.05
C LEU A 6 73.84 -2.61 -79.50
N LEU A 7 73.89 -3.81 -80.09
CA LEU A 7 72.68 -4.57 -80.46
C LEU A 7 71.87 -5.00 -79.24
N PHE A 8 72.54 -5.38 -78.14
CA PHE A 8 71.87 -5.69 -76.89
C PHE A 8 71.19 -4.46 -76.28
N LEU A 9 71.85 -3.30 -76.30
CA LEU A 9 71.28 -2.04 -75.80
C LEU A 9 70.06 -1.61 -76.63
N ILE A 10 70.10 -1.76 -77.96
CA ILE A 10 68.98 -1.43 -78.85
C ILE A 10 67.81 -2.40 -78.65
N SER A 11 68.08 -3.69 -78.44
CA SER A 11 67.05 -4.70 -78.13
C SER A 11 66.34 -4.41 -76.81
N VAL A 12 67.09 -4.04 -75.76
CA VAL A 12 66.54 -3.64 -74.46
C VAL A 12 65.72 -2.36 -74.57
N LEU A 13 66.14 -1.40 -75.40
CA LEU A 13 65.41 -0.16 -75.63
C LEU A 13 64.08 -0.41 -76.37
N LEU A 14 64.04 -1.35 -77.32
CA LEU A 14 62.83 -1.71 -78.07
C LEU A 14 61.80 -2.45 -77.22
N LEU A 15 62.23 -3.23 -76.22
CA LEU A 15 61.33 -3.92 -75.28
C LEU A 15 60.59 -2.97 -74.32
N GLN A 16 61.07 -1.72 -74.14
CA GLN A 16 60.39 -0.72 -73.30
C GLN A 16 59.26 0.02 -74.02
N TYR A 17 59.15 -0.08 -75.34
CA TYR A 17 58.07 0.54 -76.12
C TYR A 17 56.94 -0.45 -76.47
N ALA A 18 57.04 -1.72 -76.08
CA ALA A 18 56.10 -2.78 -76.48
C ALA A 18 55.00 -3.07 -75.44
N CYS A 19 54.70 -2.14 -74.52
CA CYS A 19 53.58 -2.27 -73.60
C CYS A 19 52.78 -0.96 -73.52
N THR A 20 51.92 -0.74 -74.51
CA THR A 20 50.72 0.08 -74.31
C THR A 20 49.56 -0.90 -74.20
N LEU A 21 49.15 -1.21 -72.97
CA LEU A 21 47.93 -1.94 -72.71
C LEU A 21 46.78 -1.02 -73.14
N ASP A 22 46.26 -1.25 -74.33
CA ASP A 22 45.12 -0.52 -74.87
C ASP A 22 43.94 -0.59 -73.89
N GLY A 23 43.58 0.57 -73.33
CA GLY A 23 42.26 0.93 -72.87
C GLY A 23 41.43 -0.13 -72.12
N THR A 24 41.96 -0.75 -71.06
CA THR A 24 41.08 -1.43 -70.09
C THR A 24 40.41 -0.39 -69.20
N SER A 25 39.26 0.14 -69.63
CA SER A 25 38.35 0.89 -68.74
C SER A 25 37.52 -0.11 -67.94
N TRP A 26 37.76 -0.19 -66.65
CA TRP A 26 36.86 -0.91 -65.74
C TRP A 26 35.73 0.04 -65.36
N ASP A 27 34.56 -0.12 -65.97
CA ASP A 27 33.32 0.45 -65.43
C ASP A 27 32.88 -0.46 -64.27
N ILE A 28 33.21 -0.05 -63.06
CA ILE A 28 32.81 -0.78 -61.86
C ILE A 28 31.56 -0.08 -61.37
N ASP A 29 30.38 -0.68 -61.58
CA ASP A 29 29.15 -0.35 -60.83
C ASP A 29 29.30 -0.86 -59.38
N GLY A 30 30.33 -0.32 -58.72
CA GLY A 30 30.76 -0.68 -57.38
C GLY A 30 29.77 -0.14 -56.39
N LYS A 31 28.76 -0.94 -56.05
CA LYS A 31 27.81 -0.64 -54.98
C LYS A 31 28.49 -0.85 -53.64
N GLY A 32 29.24 0.16 -53.21
CA GLY A 32 29.72 0.29 -51.84
C GLY A 32 28.60 0.84 -50.94
N PRO A 33 28.56 0.46 -49.66
CA PRO A 33 27.63 1.06 -48.72
C PRO A 33 27.88 2.57 -48.63
N VAL A 34 26.84 3.38 -48.88
CA VAL A 34 26.93 4.86 -48.83
C VAL A 34 27.10 5.35 -47.39
N LEU A 35 26.55 4.60 -46.43
CA LEU A 35 26.62 4.88 -44.99
C LEU A 35 26.70 3.54 -44.24
N GLU A 36 27.76 3.38 -43.46
CA GLU A 36 27.82 2.37 -42.40
C GLU A 36 27.45 3.03 -41.08
N THR A 37 26.41 2.52 -40.41
CA THR A 37 26.04 2.97 -39.07
C THR A 37 26.22 1.81 -38.10
N SER A 38 27.02 2.01 -37.06
CA SER A 38 27.07 1.09 -35.93
C SER A 38 26.08 1.56 -34.86
N PHE A 39 25.07 0.74 -34.60
CA PHE A 39 24.13 0.94 -33.52
C PHE A 39 24.59 0.13 -32.31
N ASP A 40 24.92 0.82 -31.22
CA ASP A 40 25.32 0.23 -29.95
C ASP A 40 24.19 0.46 -28.94
N LEU A 41 23.71 -0.64 -28.33
CA LEU A 41 22.62 -0.60 -27.36
C LEU A 41 22.96 0.27 -26.13
N SER A 42 24.24 0.39 -25.78
CA SER A 42 24.71 1.29 -24.72
C SER A 42 24.43 2.76 -25.02
N LYS A 43 24.34 3.15 -26.31
CA LYS A 43 24.04 4.52 -26.74
C LYS A 43 22.54 4.81 -26.79
N ALA A 44 21.69 3.80 -26.69
CA ALA A 44 20.23 3.94 -26.72
C ALA A 44 19.62 4.08 -25.31
N ILE A 45 20.38 3.75 -24.26
CA ILE A 45 19.92 3.73 -22.88
C ILE A 45 20.72 4.79 -22.08
N PRO A 46 20.07 5.67 -21.31
CA PRO A 46 20.78 6.66 -20.49
C PRO A 46 21.75 6.00 -19.48
N ASP A 47 22.98 6.50 -19.40
CA ASP A 47 24.10 5.93 -18.62
C ASP A 47 23.75 5.62 -17.15
N GLN A 48 22.83 6.36 -16.55
CA GLN A 48 22.40 6.16 -15.15
C GLN A 48 21.74 4.79 -14.89
N HIS A 49 21.30 4.08 -15.93
CA HIS A 49 20.72 2.75 -15.84
C HIS A 49 21.71 1.63 -16.20
N LEU A 50 22.94 1.96 -16.57
CA LEU A 50 23.95 1.00 -17.01
C LEU A 50 25.04 0.86 -15.95
N GLN A 51 25.23 -0.35 -15.43
CA GLN A 51 26.38 -0.72 -14.62
C GLN A 51 27.27 -1.70 -15.37
N TYR A 52 28.56 -1.41 -15.39
CA TYR A 52 29.58 -2.22 -16.06
C TYR A 52 30.31 -3.06 -15.02
N ASN A 53 30.24 -4.38 -15.16
CA ASN A 53 30.96 -5.29 -14.28
C ASN A 53 32.36 -5.61 -14.85
N THR A 54 33.30 -6.02 -14.00
CA THR A 54 34.68 -6.39 -14.39
C THR A 54 34.75 -7.54 -15.38
N ASP A 55 33.67 -8.32 -15.46
CA ASP A 55 33.56 -9.52 -16.31
C ASP A 55 32.91 -9.21 -17.67
N SER A 56 32.86 -7.94 -18.08
CA SER A 56 32.26 -7.47 -19.36
C SER A 56 30.74 -7.65 -19.48
N ALA A 57 30.04 -7.97 -18.39
CA ALA A 57 28.58 -7.98 -18.34
C ALA A 57 28.03 -6.55 -18.13
N ILE A 58 26.98 -6.21 -18.88
CA ILE A 58 26.24 -4.95 -18.74
C ILE A 58 24.96 -5.23 -17.94
N ILE A 59 24.81 -4.54 -16.80
CA ILE A 59 23.64 -4.65 -15.93
C ILE A 59 22.73 -3.44 -16.18
N LEU A 60 21.49 -3.71 -16.57
CA LEU A 60 20.45 -2.69 -16.75
C LEU A 60 19.63 -2.54 -15.45
N ASN A 61 19.88 -1.47 -14.72
CA ASN A 61 19.18 -1.14 -13.48
C ASN A 61 17.98 -0.23 -13.77
N PHE A 62 16.81 -0.85 -13.92
CA PHE A 62 15.55 -0.14 -14.11
C PHE A 62 14.84 0.04 -12.75
N TYR A 63 14.75 1.29 -12.30
CA TYR A 63 13.95 1.67 -11.13
C TYR A 63 12.89 2.66 -11.58
N ASP A 64 11.64 2.22 -11.64
CA ASP A 64 10.50 3.07 -11.94
C ASP A 64 9.39 2.85 -10.91
N THR A 65 8.63 3.90 -10.63
CA THR A 65 7.52 3.85 -9.68
C THR A 65 6.27 3.38 -10.41
N VAL A 66 6.02 2.07 -10.37
CA VAL A 66 4.90 1.43 -11.10
C VAL A 66 3.52 1.90 -10.59
N TYR A 67 3.40 2.29 -9.31
CA TYR A 67 2.15 2.80 -8.76
C TYR A 67 2.39 3.62 -7.48
N THR A 68 1.80 4.82 -7.41
CA THR A 68 1.73 5.64 -6.19
C THR A 68 0.33 5.54 -5.58
N ILE A 69 0.19 4.86 -4.43
CA ILE A 69 -1.07 4.76 -3.69
C ILE A 69 -1.24 6.00 -2.82
N ASN A 70 -2.15 6.90 -3.20
CA ASN A 70 -2.62 7.94 -2.30
C ASN A 70 -3.71 7.37 -1.38
N LEU A 71 -3.36 7.09 -0.12
CA LEU A 71 -4.26 6.51 0.89
C LEU A 71 -5.45 7.43 1.22
N ASP A 72 -5.27 8.74 1.06
CA ASP A 72 -6.27 9.76 1.42
C ASP A 72 -7.57 9.67 0.61
N SER A 73 -7.53 9.13 -0.61
CA SER A 73 -8.72 8.96 -1.46
C SER A 73 -9.41 7.62 -1.29
N ILE A 74 -8.76 6.62 -0.68
CA ILE A 74 -9.22 5.23 -0.63
C ILE A 74 -9.87 4.88 0.72
N ALA A 75 -9.51 5.58 1.80
CA ALA A 75 -9.90 5.25 3.16
C ALA A 75 -10.46 6.45 3.95
N TYR A 76 -11.52 7.09 3.45
CA TYR A 76 -12.29 8.02 4.29
C TYR A 76 -13.14 7.22 5.29
N ILE A 77 -12.78 7.25 6.58
CA ILE A 77 -13.63 6.73 7.65
C ILE A 77 -14.59 7.87 8.02
N PRO A 78 -15.90 7.74 7.72
CA PRO A 78 -16.86 8.79 8.04
C PRO A 78 -17.04 8.94 9.56
N ASP A 79 -17.27 10.17 10.02
CA ASP A 79 -17.81 10.42 11.35
C ASP A 79 -19.17 9.71 11.46
N SER A 80 -19.20 8.61 12.20
CA SER A 80 -20.31 7.66 12.19
C SER A 80 -20.95 7.58 13.56
N SER A 81 -22.26 7.80 13.59
CA SER A 81 -23.09 7.56 14.77
C SER A 81 -23.84 6.24 14.56
N TYR A 82 -23.64 5.28 15.46
CA TYR A 82 -24.31 3.99 15.42
C TYR A 82 -25.30 3.88 16.58
N LEU A 83 -26.56 3.61 16.25
CA LEU A 83 -27.62 3.43 17.24
C LEU A 83 -27.90 1.94 17.40
N TYR A 84 -27.88 1.46 18.66
CA TYR A 84 -28.18 0.08 19.01
C TYR A 84 -29.29 0.06 20.05
N ASN A 85 -30.38 -0.65 19.75
CA ASN A 85 -31.45 -0.91 20.70
C ASN A 85 -31.14 -2.21 21.44
N ILE A 86 -31.02 -2.13 22.76
CA ILE A 86 -30.74 -3.28 23.62
C ILE A 86 -32.00 -3.62 24.38
N ASN A 87 -32.60 -4.76 24.06
CA ASN A 87 -33.74 -5.28 24.80
C ASN A 87 -33.23 -6.28 25.83
N TRP A 88 -33.35 -5.91 27.10
CA TRP A 88 -32.87 -6.75 28.18
C TRP A 88 -34.01 -7.57 28.78
N THR A 89 -34.00 -8.87 28.51
CA THR A 89 -34.88 -9.81 29.20
C THR A 89 -34.24 -10.16 30.54
N LEU A 90 -34.62 -9.46 31.60
CA LEU A 90 -34.21 -9.84 32.95
C LEU A 90 -34.95 -11.13 33.34
N PRO A 91 -34.25 -12.15 33.86
CA PRO A 91 -34.92 -13.35 34.34
C PRO A 91 -35.76 -13.05 35.59
N ASN A 92 -36.85 -13.79 35.79
CA ASN A 92 -37.87 -13.55 36.83
C ASN A 92 -37.40 -13.85 38.28
N PHE A 93 -36.11 -13.78 38.59
CA PHE A 93 -35.58 -14.00 39.94
C PHE A 93 -34.95 -12.72 40.53
N VAL A 94 -34.84 -12.68 41.85
CA VAL A 94 -34.25 -11.54 42.57
C VAL A 94 -32.74 -11.52 42.33
N LEU A 95 -32.23 -10.47 41.68
CA LEU A 95 -30.81 -10.24 41.52
C LEU A 95 -30.24 -9.63 42.81
N PRO A 96 -29.24 -10.26 43.45
CA PRO A 96 -28.60 -9.67 44.61
C PRO A 96 -27.80 -8.42 44.21
N PRO A 97 -27.60 -7.45 45.12
CA PRO A 97 -26.71 -6.32 44.88
C PRO A 97 -25.30 -6.80 44.50
N GLY A 98 -24.70 -6.17 43.49
CA GLY A 98 -23.42 -6.53 42.90
C GLY A 98 -23.47 -7.65 41.87
N ALA A 99 -24.63 -8.23 41.57
CA ALA A 99 -24.75 -9.27 40.55
C ALA A 99 -24.35 -8.72 39.18
N SER A 100 -23.30 -9.30 38.58
CA SER A 100 -22.95 -9.05 37.18
C SER A 100 -23.90 -9.82 36.29
N LEU A 101 -24.37 -9.15 35.25
CA LEU A 101 -25.21 -9.77 34.25
C LEU A 101 -24.39 -10.04 32.98
N PRO A 102 -24.85 -10.94 32.10
CA PRO A 102 -24.14 -11.24 30.87
C PRO A 102 -23.89 -9.96 30.05
N PRO A 103 -22.69 -9.82 29.44
CA PRO A 103 -22.39 -8.65 28.63
C PRO A 103 -23.20 -8.66 27.34
N PHE A 104 -23.68 -7.50 26.93
CA PHE A 104 -24.14 -7.27 25.58
C PHE A 104 -22.94 -6.97 24.70
N ILE A 105 -22.80 -7.73 23.61
CA ILE A 105 -21.71 -7.60 22.67
C ILE A 105 -22.24 -6.93 21.41
N ILE A 106 -21.75 -5.72 21.14
CA ILE A 106 -22.07 -4.97 19.94
C ILE A 106 -20.93 -5.15 18.93
N LYS A 107 -21.28 -5.63 17.75
CA LYS A 107 -20.38 -5.71 16.60
C LYS A 107 -20.61 -4.51 15.69
N LEU A 108 -19.64 -3.61 15.67
CA LEU A 108 -19.62 -2.44 14.80
C LEU A 108 -18.80 -2.76 13.55
N ARG A 109 -19.36 -2.52 12.37
CA ARG A 109 -18.64 -2.64 11.08
C ARG A 109 -18.47 -1.25 10.48
N PHE A 110 -17.23 -0.89 10.17
CA PHE A 110 -16.92 0.35 9.48
C PHE A 110 -17.38 0.24 8.02
N GLY A 111 -18.18 1.21 7.58
CA GLY A 111 -18.73 1.29 6.21
C GLY A 111 -17.70 1.75 5.19
N ILE A 112 -16.60 1.01 5.07
CA ILE A 112 -15.52 1.27 4.12
C ILE A 112 -15.75 0.40 2.88
N SER A 113 -15.32 0.87 1.70
CA SER A 113 -15.39 0.12 0.44
C SER A 113 -14.96 -1.34 0.61
N ASP A 114 -15.72 -2.28 0.02
CA ASP A 114 -15.49 -3.74 0.13
C ASP A 114 -14.11 -4.21 -0.37
N ARG A 115 -13.41 -3.34 -1.11
CA ARG A 115 -12.07 -3.59 -1.64
C ARG A 115 -10.97 -3.34 -0.62
N LEU A 116 -11.27 -2.71 0.52
CA LEU A 116 -10.30 -2.38 1.56
C LEU A 116 -10.57 -3.15 2.85
N LYS A 117 -9.55 -3.86 3.33
CA LYS A 117 -9.58 -4.64 4.57
C LYS A 117 -8.62 -4.02 5.57
N LEU A 118 -9.15 -3.22 6.48
CA LEU A 118 -8.37 -2.64 7.57
C LEU A 118 -8.22 -3.66 8.69
N ASN A 119 -6.97 -3.88 9.07
CA ASN A 119 -6.59 -4.75 10.19
C ASN A 119 -6.45 -3.97 11.49
N ALA A 120 -5.97 -2.73 11.42
CA ALA A 120 -5.76 -1.89 12.59
C ALA A 120 -5.79 -0.42 12.20
N ALA A 121 -5.99 0.43 13.19
CA ALA A 121 -5.91 1.88 13.07
C ALA A 121 -5.15 2.47 14.27
N ARG A 122 -4.33 3.49 14.02
CA ARG A 122 -3.74 4.31 15.08
C ARG A 122 -4.38 5.68 15.03
N ILE A 123 -5.05 6.05 16.11
CA ILE A 123 -5.81 7.29 16.18
C ILE A 123 -4.86 8.41 16.57
N ASN A 124 -4.57 9.32 15.64
CA ASN A 124 -3.78 10.52 15.94
C ASN A 124 -4.59 11.48 16.82
N ARG A 125 -5.84 11.78 16.42
CA ARG A 125 -6.77 12.63 17.16
C ARG A 125 -8.20 12.15 16.91
N GLY A 126 -9.03 12.19 17.95
CA GLY A 126 -10.44 11.80 17.85
C GLY A 126 -11.11 11.82 19.22
N ARG A 127 -12.45 11.88 19.23
CA ARG A 127 -13.25 11.83 20.45
C ARG A 127 -14.40 10.87 20.25
N LEU A 128 -14.53 9.90 21.15
CA LEU A 128 -15.68 9.02 21.22
C LEU A 128 -16.75 9.67 22.07
N ARG A 129 -17.94 9.87 21.52
CA ARG A 129 -19.14 10.22 22.29
C ARG A 129 -19.93 8.94 22.55
N VAL A 130 -20.17 8.63 23.81
CA VAL A 130 -21.05 7.52 24.21
C VAL A 130 -22.31 8.13 24.80
N GLU A 131 -23.45 7.80 24.21
CA GLU A 131 -24.77 8.21 24.70
C GLU A 131 -25.58 6.96 25.04
N ILE A 132 -26.12 6.91 26.26
CA ILE A 132 -26.93 5.81 26.76
C ILE A 132 -28.30 6.37 27.11
N LYS A 133 -29.33 5.72 26.56
CA LYS A 133 -30.74 6.00 26.82
C LYS A 133 -31.34 4.81 27.58
N SER A 134 -31.81 5.02 28.80
CA SER A 134 -32.32 3.95 29.68
C SER A 134 -33.72 4.25 30.20
N VAL A 135 -34.62 3.26 30.09
CA VAL A 135 -35.98 3.28 30.66
C VAL A 135 -36.11 2.42 31.92
N ILE A 136 -34.99 1.94 32.47
CA ILE A 136 -34.99 0.98 33.58
C ILE A 136 -35.21 1.73 34.90
N PRO A 137 -36.20 1.37 35.74
CA PRO A 137 -36.54 2.08 36.98
C PRO A 137 -35.61 1.74 38.15
N ARG A 138 -34.35 1.37 37.88
CA ARG A 138 -33.34 1.01 38.88
C ARG A 138 -31.98 1.59 38.49
N ASN A 139 -31.17 1.86 39.51
CA ASN A 139 -29.78 2.26 39.29
C ASN A 139 -29.00 1.06 38.72
N ILE A 140 -28.21 1.30 37.69
CA ILE A 140 -27.37 0.29 37.04
C ILE A 140 -25.95 0.83 36.98
N SER A 141 -24.97 0.02 37.36
CA SER A 141 -23.57 0.27 37.05
C SER A 141 -23.25 -0.42 35.72
N LEU A 142 -22.87 0.35 34.71
CA LEU A 142 -22.55 -0.17 33.38
C LEU A 142 -21.05 -0.06 33.14
N ASN A 143 -20.40 -1.20 32.90
CA ASN A 143 -19.05 -1.23 32.35
C ASN A 143 -19.13 -1.21 30.82
N TYR A 144 -18.54 -0.19 30.21
CA TYR A 144 -18.33 -0.07 28.78
C TYR A 144 -16.88 -0.42 28.47
N SER A 145 -16.65 -1.34 27.53
CA SER A 145 -15.30 -1.77 27.16
C SER A 145 -15.15 -2.01 25.67
N ILE A 146 -14.01 -1.60 25.11
CA ILE A 146 -13.55 -1.95 23.77
C ILE A 146 -12.18 -2.62 23.93
N PRO A 147 -12.12 -3.95 24.16
CA PRO A 147 -10.89 -4.64 24.55
C PRO A 147 -9.75 -4.51 23.52
N LYS A 148 -10.11 -4.38 22.25
CA LYS A 148 -9.18 -4.26 21.12
C LYS A 148 -8.83 -2.82 20.75
N ALA A 149 -9.33 -1.84 21.50
CA ALA A 149 -8.85 -0.46 21.45
C ALA A 149 -7.98 -0.21 22.69
N THR A 150 -6.68 0.00 22.53
CA THR A 150 -5.73 0.12 23.63
C THR A 150 -4.94 1.41 23.60
N PHE A 151 -4.64 1.94 24.78
CA PHE A 151 -3.70 3.05 24.99
C PHE A 151 -2.51 2.51 25.78
N TYR A 152 -1.34 2.46 25.13
CA TYR A 152 -0.14 1.80 25.67
C TYR A 152 -0.42 0.39 26.21
N GLY A 153 -1.24 -0.38 25.50
CA GLY A 153 -1.61 -1.76 25.89
C GLY A 153 -2.81 -1.87 26.83
N ASN A 154 -3.25 -0.78 27.48
CA ASN A 154 -4.42 -0.80 28.35
C ASN A 154 -5.72 -0.66 27.53
N PRO A 155 -6.69 -1.58 27.66
CA PRO A 155 -7.94 -1.50 26.91
C PRO A 155 -8.77 -0.28 27.31
N LEU A 156 -9.50 0.28 26.35
CA LEU A 156 -10.51 1.29 26.61
C LEU A 156 -11.63 0.65 27.43
N SER A 157 -11.73 1.04 28.69
CA SER A 157 -12.81 0.60 29.58
C SER A 157 -13.12 1.68 30.59
N PHE A 158 -14.41 1.86 30.89
CA PHE A 158 -14.87 2.73 31.96
C PHE A 158 -16.16 2.16 32.57
N THR A 159 -16.42 2.49 33.82
CA THR A 159 -17.62 2.05 34.54
C THR A 159 -18.36 3.28 35.05
N GLU A 160 -19.65 3.36 34.73
CA GLU A 160 -20.49 4.50 35.06
C GLU A 160 -21.82 4.08 35.66
N LYS A 161 -22.34 4.92 36.57
CA LYS A 161 -23.63 4.69 37.21
C LYS A 161 -24.71 5.40 36.43
N ILE A 162 -25.65 4.63 35.88
CA ILE A 162 -26.85 5.11 35.22
C ILE A 162 -27.97 5.15 36.26
N SER A 163 -28.53 6.33 36.49
CA SER A 163 -29.64 6.53 37.43
C SER A 163 -30.91 5.85 36.92
N ALA A 164 -31.75 5.41 37.87
CA ALA A 164 -33.09 4.92 37.58
C ALA A 164 -33.91 5.92 36.75
N ALA A 165 -34.63 5.41 35.75
CA ALA A 165 -35.63 6.18 35.02
C ALA A 165 -36.89 6.39 35.89
N ALA A 166 -37.46 7.59 35.84
CA ALA A 166 -38.76 7.84 36.45
C ALA A 166 -39.87 7.06 35.72
N PRO A 167 -41.03 6.81 36.35
CA PRO A 167 -42.13 6.12 35.70
C PRO A 167 -42.54 6.81 34.39
N ASN A 168 -42.56 6.06 33.29
CA ASN A 168 -42.83 6.54 31.93
C ASN A 168 -41.84 7.59 31.39
N ASP A 169 -40.66 7.71 32.00
CA ASP A 169 -39.61 8.62 31.56
C ASP A 169 -38.36 7.85 31.10
N THR A 170 -37.37 8.59 30.61
CA THR A 170 -36.09 8.05 30.14
C THR A 170 -34.92 8.84 30.72
N THR A 171 -33.97 8.12 31.30
CA THR A 171 -32.70 8.71 31.74
C THR A 171 -31.70 8.69 30.59
N PHE A 172 -30.96 9.79 30.45
CA PHE A 172 -29.85 9.92 29.50
C PHE A 172 -28.52 10.03 30.24
N PHE A 173 -27.52 9.38 29.69
CA PHE A 173 -26.13 9.54 30.09
C PHE A 173 -25.29 9.83 28.85
N THR A 174 -24.40 10.82 28.93
CA THR A 174 -23.48 11.14 27.84
C THR A 174 -22.08 11.35 28.40
N THR A 175 -21.10 10.70 27.80
CA THR A 175 -19.69 10.90 28.10
C THR A 175 -18.85 11.05 26.84
N TYR A 176 -17.69 11.66 26.99
CA TYR A 176 -16.74 11.92 25.93
C TYR A 176 -15.37 11.38 26.32
N ILE A 177 -14.79 10.56 25.45
CA ILE A 177 -13.50 9.93 25.69
C ILE A 177 -12.55 10.40 24.61
N ASN A 178 -11.38 10.88 25.03
CA ASN A 178 -10.32 11.24 24.10
C ASN A 178 -9.65 9.95 23.59
N LEU A 179 -9.60 9.80 22.26
CA LEU A 179 -8.99 8.65 21.60
C LEU A 179 -7.58 8.92 21.08
N LYS A 180 -6.98 10.06 21.44
CA LYS A 180 -5.60 10.39 21.04
C LYS A 180 -4.64 9.25 21.41
N ASP A 181 -3.84 8.83 20.43
CA ASP A 181 -2.82 7.79 20.49
C ASP A 181 -3.34 6.37 20.80
N TYR A 182 -4.65 6.13 20.71
CA TYR A 182 -5.19 4.78 20.80
C TYR A 182 -4.80 3.94 19.58
N TYR A 183 -4.45 2.69 19.83
CA TYR A 183 -4.33 1.64 18.83
C TYR A 183 -5.61 0.81 18.83
N VAL A 184 -6.22 0.64 17.66
CA VAL A 184 -7.48 -0.11 17.51
C VAL A 184 -7.25 -1.27 16.55
N ASP A 185 -7.39 -2.50 17.03
CA ASP A 185 -7.40 -3.70 16.21
C ASP A 185 -8.81 -3.94 15.64
N LEU A 186 -8.89 -4.00 14.31
CA LEU A 186 -10.12 -4.05 13.53
C LEU A 186 -10.46 -5.47 13.03
N ARG A 187 -9.75 -6.49 13.54
CA ARG A 187 -9.91 -7.89 13.10
C ARG A 187 -10.85 -8.71 13.99
N GLY A 188 -11.53 -8.06 14.92
CA GLY A 188 -12.38 -8.70 15.92
C GLY A 188 -11.60 -9.50 16.98
N PRO A 189 -12.30 -10.16 17.91
CA PRO A 189 -11.68 -10.87 19.04
C PRO A 189 -10.72 -11.99 18.60
N ASN A 190 -11.10 -12.73 17.55
CA ASN A 190 -10.37 -13.89 17.04
C ASN A 190 -9.39 -13.55 15.90
N GLN A 191 -9.26 -12.27 15.54
CA GLN A 191 -8.38 -11.78 14.47
C GLN A 191 -8.64 -12.37 13.07
N ASN A 192 -9.86 -12.84 12.82
CA ASN A 192 -10.27 -13.46 11.55
C ASN A 192 -11.23 -12.59 10.74
N GLU A 193 -11.54 -11.38 11.22
CA GLU A 193 -12.36 -10.41 10.53
C GLU A 193 -11.53 -9.20 10.08
N TYR A 194 -12.18 -8.22 9.48
CA TYR A 194 -11.60 -6.93 9.10
C TYR A 194 -12.68 -5.86 9.14
N ASN A 195 -12.28 -4.59 9.31
CA ASN A 195 -13.18 -3.45 9.43
C ASN A 195 -14.23 -3.58 10.56
N VAL A 196 -13.94 -4.33 11.62
CA VAL A 196 -14.90 -4.55 12.72
C VAL A 196 -14.33 -4.21 14.08
N LEU A 197 -15.18 -3.67 14.94
CA LEU A 197 -14.88 -3.38 16.34
C LEU A 197 -15.95 -4.03 17.22
N TYR A 198 -15.52 -4.60 18.35
CA TYR A 198 -16.42 -5.23 19.32
C TYR A 198 -16.45 -4.41 20.60
N ILE A 199 -17.65 -4.01 20.98
CA ILE A 199 -17.95 -3.24 22.19
C ILE A 199 -18.68 -4.16 23.15
N TYR A 200 -18.26 -4.17 24.41
CA TYR A 200 -18.83 -4.96 25.48
C TYR A 200 -19.50 -4.02 26.46
N LEU A 201 -20.77 -4.28 26.75
CA LEU A 201 -21.56 -3.56 27.72
C LEU A 201 -21.95 -4.54 28.82
N THR A 202 -21.31 -4.45 29.97
CA THR A 202 -21.54 -5.36 31.11
C THR A 202 -22.26 -4.61 32.22
N PRO A 203 -23.56 -4.81 32.39
CA PRO A 203 -24.30 -4.16 33.46
C PRO A 203 -24.24 -4.96 34.76
N SER A 204 -24.29 -4.24 35.89
CA SER A 204 -24.44 -4.77 37.24
C SER A 204 -25.42 -3.91 38.04
N MET A 205 -26.12 -4.51 39.00
CA MET A 205 -27.11 -3.84 39.87
C MET A 205 -26.59 -3.67 41.29
#